data_AF-J0CWC8-F1
#
_entry.id   AF-J0CWC8-F1
#
_cell.length_a   1.000
_cell.length_b   1.000
_cell.length_c   1.000
_cell.angle_alpha   90.00
_cell.angle_beta   90.00
_cell.angle_gamma   90.00
#
_symmetry.space_group_name_H-M   'P 1'
#
loop_
_entity.id
_entity.type
_entity.pdbx_description
1 polymer ?
#
loop_
_entity_poly.entity_id
_entity_poly.type
_entity_poly.pdbx_seq_one_letter_code
_entity_poly.pdbx_strand_id
1 'polypeptide(L)'
;MTNICEPCVCTTVHQLTENSEYHILEIEFYLLKEGHEDPYTHGADAQKVAGNWYFHKAPTRAGAAASESNSSRAPTAAGGYRGGTRKGLDLTFGGPPDSGAVGGILLRSLRRVSPDGKLISGPSLLVDELLAQSDKANIAALVASWGTLRAFPGTAEGPRMVVESRKDAQLPVYSTPRIGLDLYKAQSPPAADDPRVVFVARPYRYIVQPDILTANGRMQTFVGLYEGLLHDTNPQRALSKACDLSGLKTKTGEDYAQSYRTGRKSGKVVKFVGAKTSNPKAYIEMVGALRPFLTPASDVSAADG
;
A
#
# COMPACT_ATOMS: atom_id res chain seq x y z
N MET A 1 -6.98 13.74 -3.73
CA MET A 1 -5.92 12.72 -3.76
C MET A 1 -5.55 12.28 -5.17
N THR A 2 -6.49 12.27 -6.12
CA THR A 2 -6.28 11.91 -7.54
C THR A 2 -5.11 12.65 -8.21
N ASN A 3 -4.89 13.94 -7.91
CA ASN A 3 -3.78 14.73 -8.49
C ASN A 3 -2.37 14.44 -7.92
N ILE A 4 -2.21 13.54 -6.94
CA ILE A 4 -0.89 13.15 -6.38
C ILE A 4 -0.47 11.76 -6.88
N CYS A 5 -1.39 10.96 -7.44
CA CYS A 5 -1.16 9.54 -7.69
C CYS A 5 -0.43 9.24 -9.01
N GLU A 6 -0.72 9.97 -10.09
CA GLU A 6 -0.03 9.79 -11.38
C GLU A 6 1.46 10.12 -11.33
N PRO A 7 1.92 11.19 -10.63
CA PRO A 7 3.35 11.43 -10.46
C PRO A 7 4.05 10.32 -9.67
N CYS A 8 3.45 9.80 -8.58
CA CYS A 8 4.15 8.89 -7.66
C CYS A 8 4.42 7.48 -8.21
N VAL A 9 3.60 6.96 -9.14
CA VAL A 9 3.84 5.64 -9.76
C VAL A 9 4.70 5.74 -11.02
N CYS A 10 4.86 6.94 -11.58
CA CYS A 10 5.76 7.24 -12.70
C CYS A 10 7.07 7.90 -12.23
N THR A 11 7.63 7.38 -11.15
CA THR A 11 8.80 7.93 -10.48
C THR A 11 9.91 6.89 -10.42
N THR A 12 11.13 7.33 -10.70
CA THR A 12 12.35 6.54 -10.49
C THR A 12 12.81 6.78 -9.07
N VAL A 13 13.33 5.73 -8.45
CA VAL A 13 14.13 5.86 -7.25
C VAL A 13 15.57 5.48 -7.55
N HIS A 14 16.47 6.42 -7.32
CA HIS A 14 17.91 6.23 -7.44
C HIS A 14 18.48 5.91 -6.07
N GLN A 15 19.13 4.77 -5.94
CA GLN A 15 20.02 4.51 -4.82
C GLN A 15 21.41 5.02 -5.19
N LEU A 16 21.74 6.24 -4.75
CA LEU A 16 22.99 6.94 -5.06
C LEU A 16 24.21 6.33 -4.38
N THR A 17 24.02 5.34 -3.50
CA THR A 17 25.13 4.64 -2.85
C THR A 17 25.90 3.76 -3.85
N GLU A 18 25.23 3.25 -4.90
CA GLU A 18 25.78 2.19 -5.78
C GLU A 18 25.35 2.33 -7.26
N ASN A 19 24.91 3.52 -7.70
CA ASN A 19 24.37 3.76 -9.06
C ASN A 19 23.23 2.79 -9.48
N SER A 20 22.46 2.30 -8.51
CA SER A 20 21.31 1.43 -8.79
C SER A 20 20.05 2.26 -9.02
N GLU A 21 19.37 1.98 -10.13
CA GLU A 21 18.17 2.67 -10.55
C GLU A 21 16.96 1.72 -10.49
N TYR A 22 15.86 2.21 -9.91
CA TYR A 22 14.63 1.44 -9.74
C TYR A 22 13.41 2.20 -10.25
N HIS A 23 12.57 1.52 -11.02
CA HIS A 23 11.24 1.98 -11.36
C HIS A 23 10.23 1.53 -10.29
N ILE A 24 9.47 2.47 -9.74
CA ILE A 24 8.34 2.14 -8.87
C ILE A 24 7.22 1.53 -9.72
N LEU A 25 6.67 0.38 -9.29
CA LEU A 25 5.54 -0.27 -9.98
C LEU A 25 4.29 -0.36 -9.11
N GLU A 26 4.43 -0.31 -7.78
CA GLU A 26 3.32 -0.48 -6.85
C GLU A 26 3.56 0.27 -5.54
N ILE A 27 2.56 1.05 -5.13
CA ILE A 27 2.56 1.80 -3.86
C ILE A 27 1.21 1.71 -3.14
N GLU A 28 1.20 1.93 -1.83
CA GLU A 28 0.00 2.06 -1.00
C GLU A 28 0.03 3.33 -0.16
N PHE A 29 -1.08 4.06 -0.13
CA PHE A 29 -1.23 5.24 0.72
C PHE A 29 -1.86 4.89 2.08
N TYR A 30 -1.31 5.49 3.12
CA TYR A 30 -1.83 5.45 4.48
C TYR A 30 -1.80 6.86 5.07
N LEU A 31 -2.98 7.41 5.37
CA LEU A 31 -3.12 8.76 5.90
C LEU A 31 -4.07 8.79 7.09
N LEU A 32 -3.56 9.29 8.21
CA LEU A 32 -4.36 9.66 9.37
C LEU A 32 -4.37 11.19 9.48
N LYS A 33 -5.55 11.79 9.35
CA LYS A 33 -5.79 13.21 9.66
C LYS A 33 -7.26 13.43 10.01
N GLU A 34 -7.60 14.60 10.53
CA GLU A 34 -9.00 15.00 10.71
C GLU A 34 -9.77 14.95 9.36
N GLY A 35 -10.93 14.30 9.38
CA GLY A 35 -11.76 14.01 8.21
C GLY A 35 -11.24 12.87 7.32
N HIS A 36 -10.17 12.18 7.73
CA HIS A 36 -9.64 10.99 7.06
C HIS A 36 -8.92 10.08 8.08
N GLU A 37 -9.70 9.39 8.90
CA GLU A 37 -9.24 8.64 10.06
C GLU A 37 -8.84 7.19 9.69
N ASP A 38 -7.88 7.01 8.77
CA ASP A 38 -7.51 5.66 8.32
C ASP A 38 -6.84 4.84 9.45
N PRO A 39 -7.51 3.79 9.97
CA PRO A 39 -7.05 3.04 11.14
C PRO A 39 -5.94 2.04 10.80
N TYR A 40 -5.54 1.95 9.52
CA TYR A 40 -4.45 1.11 9.06
C TYR A 40 -3.12 1.86 8.95
N THR A 41 -3.12 3.17 9.20
CA THR A 41 -1.90 4.00 9.23
C THR A 41 -1.04 3.66 10.44
N HIS A 42 0.29 3.61 10.24
CA HIS A 42 1.23 3.37 11.35
C HIS A 42 1.24 4.51 12.37
N GLY A 43 1.16 5.77 11.91
CA GLY A 43 1.03 6.93 12.77
C GLY A 43 2.31 7.29 13.53
N ALA A 44 3.49 6.91 13.03
CA ALA A 44 4.75 7.23 13.71
C ALA A 44 5.08 8.73 13.63
N ASP A 45 5.75 9.28 14.66
CA ASP A 45 6.11 10.71 14.68
C ASP A 45 6.94 11.14 13.46
N ALA A 46 7.84 10.28 12.98
CA ALA A 46 8.63 10.55 11.77
C ALA A 46 7.77 10.74 10.51
N GLN A 47 6.54 10.19 10.49
CA GLN A 47 5.59 10.30 9.38
C GLN A 47 4.76 11.59 9.43
N LYS A 48 4.96 12.46 10.43
CA LYS A 48 4.39 13.81 10.48
C LYS A 48 5.06 14.77 9.49
N VAL A 49 6.31 14.49 9.10
CA VAL A 49 7.09 15.35 8.20
C VAL A 49 7.12 14.72 6.81
N ALA A 50 6.66 15.43 5.78
CA ALA A 50 6.75 14.97 4.39
C ALA A 50 8.20 14.86 3.86
N GLY A 51 8.39 13.96 2.90
CA GLY A 51 9.57 13.92 2.04
C GLY A 51 10.79 13.23 2.63
N ASN A 52 10.59 12.37 3.63
CA ASN A 52 11.64 11.52 4.19
C ASN A 52 11.35 10.05 3.92
N TRP A 53 12.41 9.25 3.88
CA TRP A 53 12.31 7.81 3.96
C TRP A 53 12.04 7.36 5.39
N TYR A 54 11.10 6.43 5.55
CA TYR A 54 10.76 5.82 6.82
C TYR A 54 10.77 4.30 6.70
N PHE A 55 11.80 3.66 7.27
CA PHE A 55 11.81 2.22 7.48
C PHE A 55 10.92 1.85 8.66
N HIS A 56 10.10 0.82 8.49
CA HIS A 56 9.17 0.38 9.53
C HIS A 56 9.89 0.01 10.83
N LYS A 57 9.47 0.64 11.93
CA LYS A 57 10.01 0.39 13.27
C LYS A 57 9.25 -0.69 14.03
N ALA A 58 9.97 -1.43 14.87
CA ALA A 58 9.37 -2.34 15.83
C ALA A 58 8.52 -1.52 16.83
N PRO A 59 7.42 -2.07 17.38
CA PRO A 59 6.63 -1.37 18.38
C PRO A 59 7.51 -1.05 19.59
N THR A 60 7.66 0.23 19.92
CA THR A 60 8.13 0.65 21.24
C THR A 60 6.95 0.55 22.19
N ARG A 61 7.10 -0.10 23.35
CA ARG A 61 6.03 -0.13 24.36
C ARG A 61 5.72 1.32 24.75
N ALA A 62 4.47 1.74 24.55
CA ALA A 62 4.01 3.07 24.96
C ALA A 62 4.26 3.26 26.47
N GLY A 63 4.94 4.34 26.84
CA GLY A 63 5.29 4.67 28.24
C GLY A 63 6.79 4.71 28.55
N ALA A 64 7.65 4.19 27.67
CA ALA A 64 9.07 4.52 27.75
C ALA A 64 9.29 5.82 26.97
N ALA A 65 9.28 6.96 27.66
CA ALA A 65 9.97 8.14 27.18
C ALA A 65 11.36 7.68 26.70
N ALA A 66 11.82 8.18 25.55
CA ALA A 66 13.18 7.99 25.12
C ALA A 66 14.10 8.66 26.15
N SER A 67 14.43 7.93 27.21
CA SER A 67 15.44 8.31 28.17
C SER A 67 16.76 8.13 27.46
N GLU A 68 17.40 9.24 27.10
CA GLU A 68 18.79 9.33 26.68
C GLU A 68 19.75 8.99 27.84
N SER A 69 19.58 7.83 28.48
CA SER A 69 20.54 7.29 29.46
C SER A 69 20.06 5.92 29.96
N ASN A 70 20.41 4.84 29.28
CA ASN A 70 20.85 3.59 29.94
C ASN A 70 21.19 2.49 28.93
N SER A 71 22.49 2.28 28.77
CA SER A 71 23.11 1.25 27.93
C SER A 71 23.17 -0.11 28.64
N SER A 72 22.05 -0.79 28.88
CA SER A 72 22.13 -2.15 29.45
C SER A 72 20.99 -3.13 29.14
N ARG A 73 20.12 -2.86 28.15
CA ARG A 73 19.21 -3.89 27.62
C ARG A 73 19.39 -4.05 26.12
N ALA A 74 19.73 -5.27 25.70
CA ALA A 74 19.95 -5.64 24.31
C ALA A 74 18.73 -5.25 23.45
N PRO A 75 18.88 -4.37 22.45
CA PRO A 75 17.80 -4.04 21.53
C PRO A 75 17.54 -5.26 20.65
N THR A 76 16.39 -5.91 20.78
CA THR A 76 16.05 -7.02 19.90
C THR A 76 15.61 -6.52 18.53
N ALA A 77 16.16 -7.19 17.51
CA ALA A 77 16.18 -6.88 16.07
C ALA A 77 16.75 -5.49 15.69
N ALA A 78 18.07 -5.46 15.47
CA ALA A 78 18.77 -4.48 14.62
C ALA A 78 18.37 -3.01 14.79
N GLY A 79 18.51 -2.45 16.00
CA GLY A 79 18.40 -0.98 16.21
C GLY A 79 16.98 -0.42 16.22
N GLY A 80 15.95 -1.24 16.47
CA GLY A 80 14.56 -0.79 16.59
C GLY A 80 13.75 -0.85 15.30
N TYR A 81 14.32 -1.39 14.22
CA TYR A 81 13.61 -1.64 12.95
C TYR A 81 12.92 -3.01 12.95
N ARG A 82 11.87 -3.16 12.15
CA ARG A 82 11.25 -4.47 11.93
C ARG A 82 12.19 -5.36 11.12
N GLY A 83 12.21 -6.66 11.45
CA GLY A 83 12.88 -7.70 10.68
C GLY A 83 11.92 -8.67 9.98
N GLY A 84 12.47 -9.57 9.17
CA GLY A 84 11.70 -10.62 8.46
C GLY A 84 10.63 -10.06 7.52
N THR A 85 9.48 -10.74 7.41
CA THR A 85 8.37 -10.35 6.52
C THR A 85 7.65 -9.05 6.91
N ARG A 86 8.04 -8.43 8.03
CA ARG A 86 7.44 -7.20 8.56
C ARG A 86 8.27 -5.94 8.26
N LYS A 87 9.33 -6.07 7.45
CA LYS A 87 10.07 -4.93 6.91
C LYS A 87 9.21 -4.17 5.89
N GLY A 88 9.41 -2.86 5.82
CA GLY A 88 8.76 -2.00 4.85
C GLY A 88 9.47 -0.65 4.81
N LEU A 89 9.27 0.07 3.71
CA LEU A 89 9.84 1.39 3.46
C LEU A 89 8.71 2.30 2.96
N ASP A 90 8.48 3.39 3.68
CA ASP A 90 7.50 4.41 3.31
C ASP A 90 8.22 5.68 2.86
N LEU A 91 7.65 6.39 1.89
CA LEU A 91 7.88 7.81 1.69
C LEU A 91 6.89 8.57 2.58
N THR A 92 7.38 9.37 3.52
CA THR A 92 6.52 10.12 4.41
C THR A 92 5.82 11.25 3.67
N PHE A 93 4.56 11.49 3.99
CA PHE A 93 3.77 12.57 3.38
C PHE A 93 2.80 13.23 4.37
N GLY A 94 3.15 13.21 5.66
CA GLY A 94 2.52 14.09 6.65
C GLY A 94 2.61 15.55 6.23
N GLY A 95 1.60 16.34 6.57
CA GLY A 95 1.54 17.75 6.16
C GLY A 95 2.53 18.63 6.94
N PRO A 96 2.42 19.96 6.86
CA PRO A 96 3.14 20.86 7.76
C PRO A 96 2.94 20.46 9.24
N PRO A 97 3.87 20.81 10.15
CA PRO A 97 3.86 20.39 11.56
C PRO A 97 2.52 20.59 12.30
N ASP A 98 1.71 21.55 11.87
CA ASP A 98 0.42 21.89 12.50
C ASP A 98 -0.81 21.30 11.78
N SER A 99 -0.61 20.56 10.69
CA SER A 99 -1.72 19.98 9.91
C SER A 99 -2.42 18.82 10.60
N GLY A 100 -1.84 18.26 11.68
CA GLY A 100 -2.30 17.03 12.32
C GLY A 100 -2.20 15.78 11.44
N ALA A 101 -1.67 15.89 10.21
CA ALA A 101 -1.62 14.79 9.27
C ALA A 101 -0.38 13.91 9.47
N VAL A 102 -0.59 12.60 9.55
CA VAL A 102 0.46 11.60 9.68
C VAL A 102 0.27 10.55 8.60
N GLY A 103 1.29 10.29 7.79
CA GLY A 103 1.13 9.34 6.69
C GLY A 103 2.42 8.88 6.02
N GLY A 104 2.31 7.70 5.42
CA GLY A 104 3.35 7.08 4.60
C GLY A 104 2.80 6.49 3.30
N ILE A 105 3.57 6.62 2.23
CA ILE A 105 3.38 5.93 0.96
C ILE A 105 4.28 4.70 0.98
N LEU A 106 3.71 3.53 1.25
CA LEU A 106 4.45 2.28 1.30
C LEU A 106 4.89 1.88 -0.11
N LEU A 107 6.19 1.69 -0.31
CA LEU A 107 6.72 1.08 -1.52
C LEU A 107 6.56 -0.44 -1.45
N ARG A 108 5.98 -1.03 -2.50
CA ARG A 108 5.67 -2.47 -2.52
C ARG A 108 6.42 -3.22 -3.59
N SER A 109 6.45 -2.68 -4.80
CA SER A 109 7.12 -3.33 -5.92
C SER A 109 7.99 -2.35 -6.68
N LEU A 110 9.22 -2.77 -6.93
CA LEU A 110 10.22 -2.05 -7.73
C LEU A 110 10.69 -2.93 -8.87
N ARG A 111 11.13 -2.30 -9.96
CA ARG A 111 11.90 -2.95 -11.00
C ARG A 111 13.27 -2.31 -11.10
N ARG A 112 14.31 -3.10 -10.86
CA ARG A 112 15.69 -2.66 -11.09
C ARG A 112 15.89 -2.44 -12.59
N VAL A 113 16.40 -1.29 -12.99
CA VAL A 113 16.57 -0.92 -14.42
C VAL A 113 17.77 -1.65 -15.02
N SER A 114 18.92 -1.57 -14.35
CA SER A 114 20.18 -2.18 -14.75
C SER A 114 20.75 -3.01 -13.59
N PRO A 115 21.39 -4.16 -13.85
CA PRO A 115 21.72 -4.73 -15.16
C PRO A 115 20.66 -5.67 -15.75
N ASP A 116 19.69 -6.13 -14.96
CA ASP A 116 18.91 -7.34 -15.27
C ASP A 116 17.40 -7.15 -15.36
N GLY A 117 16.88 -5.95 -15.14
CA GLY A 117 15.43 -5.72 -15.20
C GLY A 117 14.65 -6.40 -14.07
N LYS A 118 15.33 -6.85 -12.99
CA LYS A 118 14.76 -7.69 -11.92
C LYS A 118 13.53 -7.03 -11.30
N LEU A 119 12.45 -7.81 -11.19
CA LEU A 119 11.24 -7.43 -10.48
C LEU A 119 11.36 -7.83 -9.00
N ILE A 120 11.17 -6.86 -8.11
CA ILE A 120 11.12 -7.05 -6.66
C ILE A 120 9.69 -6.80 -6.20
N SER A 121 8.99 -7.87 -5.78
CA SER A 121 7.56 -7.81 -5.46
C SER A 121 7.29 -8.10 -3.99
N GLY A 122 7.24 -7.06 -3.16
CA GLY A 122 6.87 -7.13 -1.75
C GLY A 122 7.69 -6.15 -0.88
N PRO A 123 7.06 -5.46 0.10
CA PRO A 123 7.76 -4.48 0.94
C PRO A 123 9.02 -5.00 1.63
N SER A 124 8.98 -6.22 2.16
CA SER A 124 10.14 -6.79 2.85
C SER A 124 11.28 -7.15 1.91
N LEU A 125 10.94 -7.63 0.71
CA LEU A 125 11.91 -8.01 -0.33
C LEU A 125 12.57 -6.78 -0.95
N LEU A 126 11.84 -5.67 -1.05
CA LEU A 126 12.40 -4.37 -1.41
C LEU A 126 13.48 -3.97 -0.42
N VAL A 127 13.21 -4.05 0.88
CA VAL A 127 14.23 -3.72 1.89
C VAL A 127 15.42 -4.69 1.82
N ASP A 128 15.20 -5.98 1.55
CA ASP A 128 16.29 -6.95 1.32
C ASP A 128 17.15 -6.59 0.10
N GLU A 129 16.53 -6.19 -1.00
CA GLU A 129 17.23 -5.72 -2.19
C GLU A 129 18.11 -4.50 -1.87
N LEU A 130 17.60 -3.50 -1.16
CA LEU A 130 18.38 -2.31 -0.79
C LEU A 130 19.57 -2.65 0.10
N LEU A 131 19.38 -3.56 1.07
CA LEU A 131 20.47 -4.03 1.93
C LEU A 131 21.53 -4.77 1.12
N ALA A 132 21.11 -5.68 0.24
CA ALA A 132 21.98 -6.45 -0.62
C ALA A 132 22.79 -5.57 -1.58
N GLN A 133 22.21 -4.49 -2.12
CA GLN A 133 22.96 -3.55 -2.94
C GLN A 133 23.94 -2.72 -2.09
N SER A 134 23.55 -2.29 -0.89
CA SER A 134 24.36 -1.38 -0.07
C SER A 134 25.56 -2.00 0.69
N ASP A 135 25.71 -3.32 0.62
CA ASP A 135 26.65 -4.10 1.45
C ASP A 135 26.52 -3.80 2.97
N LYS A 136 25.28 -3.55 3.43
CA LYS A 136 24.99 -3.28 4.85
C LYS A 136 24.30 -4.48 5.48
N ALA A 137 24.80 -4.88 6.64
CA ALA A 137 24.30 -6.04 7.37
C ALA A 137 22.84 -5.89 7.86
N ASN A 138 22.36 -4.65 8.05
CA ASN A 138 21.00 -4.39 8.53
C ASN A 138 20.56 -2.93 8.27
N ILE A 139 19.27 -2.66 8.49
CA ILE A 139 18.63 -1.36 8.25
C ILE A 139 19.29 -0.25 9.07
N ALA A 140 19.69 -0.51 10.32
CA ALA A 140 20.33 0.51 11.15
C ALA A 140 21.68 0.93 10.57
N ALA A 141 22.50 -0.03 10.10
CA ALA A 141 23.76 0.25 9.42
C ALA A 141 23.55 1.00 8.08
N LEU A 142 22.49 0.65 7.34
CA LEU A 142 22.11 1.36 6.11
C LEU A 142 21.73 2.81 6.40
N VAL A 143 20.81 3.05 7.33
CA VAL A 143 20.38 4.40 7.70
C VAL A 143 21.53 5.23 8.26
N ALA A 144 22.39 4.64 9.09
CA ALA A 144 23.58 5.32 9.62
C ALA A 144 24.60 5.69 8.53
N SER A 145 24.62 4.97 7.41
CA SER A 145 25.46 5.31 6.26
C SER A 145 24.89 6.44 5.40
N TRP A 146 23.63 6.81 5.59
CA TRP A 146 22.99 7.89 4.84
C TRP A 146 23.24 9.23 5.52
N GLY A 147 23.64 10.24 4.74
CA GLY A 147 23.81 11.61 5.24
C GLY A 147 22.47 12.30 5.56
N THR A 148 21.38 11.83 4.96
CA THR A 148 20.03 12.35 5.19
C THR A 148 18.98 11.31 4.82
N LEU A 149 17.81 11.38 5.46
CA LEU A 149 16.62 10.61 5.09
C LEU A 149 15.76 11.31 4.03
N ARG A 150 16.13 12.53 3.60
CA ARG A 150 15.36 13.26 2.58
C ARG A 150 15.30 12.47 1.29
N ALA A 151 14.09 12.25 0.81
CA ALA A 151 13.81 11.46 -0.37
C ALA A 151 13.92 12.28 -1.66
N PHE A 152 13.89 13.61 -1.59
CA PHE A 152 13.95 14.47 -2.77
C PHE A 152 15.35 15.07 -2.97
N PRO A 153 15.72 15.40 -4.23
CA PRO A 153 16.98 16.06 -4.52
C PRO A 153 17.16 17.34 -3.69
N GLY A 154 18.39 17.59 -3.27
CA GLY A 154 18.78 18.77 -2.50
C GLY A 154 20.30 18.93 -2.50
N THR A 155 20.81 19.93 -1.80
CA THR A 155 22.25 20.24 -1.73
C THR A 155 23.07 19.26 -0.89
N ALA A 156 22.43 18.32 -0.20
CA ALA A 156 23.15 17.33 0.58
C ALA A 156 23.99 16.43 -0.34
N GLU A 157 25.25 16.21 0.03
CA GLU A 157 26.13 15.25 -0.61
C GLU A 157 26.16 13.95 0.19
N GLY A 158 26.40 12.83 -0.49
CA GLY A 158 26.60 11.52 0.14
C GLY A 158 25.55 10.46 -0.20
N PRO A 159 25.81 9.21 0.26
CA PRO A 159 25.02 8.04 -0.11
C PRO A 159 23.58 8.17 0.41
N ARG A 160 22.59 8.09 -0.48
CA ARG A 160 21.17 8.12 -0.11
C ARG A 160 20.29 7.53 -1.20
N MET A 161 19.00 7.38 -0.91
CA MET A 161 17.97 7.06 -1.89
C MET A 161 17.21 8.34 -2.28
N VAL A 162 17.03 8.60 -3.57
CA VAL A 162 16.37 9.81 -4.08
C VAL A 162 15.28 9.46 -5.08
N VAL A 163 14.17 10.17 -4.98
CA VAL A 163 12.96 10.09 -5.78
C VAL A 163 13.06 11.13 -6.89
N GLU A 164 12.99 10.69 -8.14
CA GLU A 164 13.03 11.56 -9.32
C GLU A 164 11.90 11.23 -10.29
N SER A 165 11.28 12.26 -10.86
CA SER A 165 10.20 12.08 -11.84
C SER A 165 10.75 11.40 -13.09
N ARG A 166 10.04 10.39 -13.60
CA ARG A 166 10.37 9.83 -14.91
C ARG A 166 9.64 10.57 -16.01
N LYS A 167 10.26 10.56 -17.21
CA LYS A 167 9.67 11.12 -18.44
C LYS A 167 8.94 10.07 -19.30
N ASP A 168 9.19 8.78 -19.09
CA ASP A 168 8.54 7.66 -19.79
C ASP A 168 7.10 7.36 -19.25
N ALA A 169 6.48 8.37 -18.64
CA ALA A 169 5.41 8.31 -17.67
C ALA A 169 3.98 8.18 -18.23
N GLN A 170 3.77 7.59 -19.40
CA GLN A 170 2.43 7.40 -19.96
C GLN A 170 1.87 5.99 -19.76
N LEU A 171 2.26 5.31 -18.69
CA LEU A 171 1.66 4.02 -18.34
C LEU A 171 0.30 4.24 -17.65
N PRO A 172 -0.74 3.46 -17.99
CA PRO A 172 -2.00 3.48 -17.26
C PRO A 172 -1.77 3.12 -15.78
N VAL A 173 -2.21 3.99 -14.89
CA VAL A 173 -2.20 3.75 -13.44
C VAL A 173 -3.55 3.17 -13.03
N TYR A 174 -3.53 2.04 -12.33
CA TYR A 174 -4.72 1.40 -11.81
C TYR A 174 -4.79 1.56 -10.29
N SER A 175 -5.98 1.89 -9.77
CA SER A 175 -6.23 1.98 -8.33
C SER A 175 -6.99 0.75 -7.83
N THR A 176 -6.50 0.13 -6.76
CA THR A 176 -7.05 -1.13 -6.20
C THR A 176 -7.08 -1.06 -4.67
N PRO A 177 -7.82 -1.94 -3.98
CA PRO A 177 -7.71 -2.08 -2.54
C PRO A 177 -6.30 -2.45 -2.08
N ARG A 178 -5.94 -2.04 -0.87
CA ARG A 178 -4.65 -2.35 -0.25
C ARG A 178 -4.56 -3.82 0.16
N ILE A 179 -3.35 -4.37 0.14
CA ILE A 179 -3.06 -5.76 0.47
C ILE A 179 -2.96 -5.95 1.98
N GLY A 180 -3.57 -7.01 2.49
CA GLY A 180 -3.43 -7.43 3.88
C GLY A 180 -4.30 -6.67 4.87
N LEU A 181 -5.28 -5.89 4.38
CA LEU A 181 -6.29 -5.27 5.22
C LEU A 181 -7.51 -6.17 5.35
N ASP A 182 -8.07 -6.23 6.56
CA ASP A 182 -9.25 -7.03 6.89
C ASP A 182 -10.11 -6.35 7.96
N LEU A 183 -11.28 -6.95 8.22
CA LEU A 183 -12.24 -6.52 9.26
C LEU A 183 -12.09 -7.33 10.56
N TYR A 184 -10.95 -8.00 10.78
CA TYR A 184 -10.73 -8.82 11.97
C TYR A 184 -10.91 -8.03 13.28
N LYS A 185 -10.53 -6.75 13.26
CA LYS A 185 -10.61 -5.83 14.41
C LYS A 185 -11.74 -4.80 14.32
N ALA A 186 -12.66 -4.96 13.37
CA ALA A 186 -13.83 -4.08 13.28
C ALA A 186 -14.81 -4.34 14.44
N GLN A 187 -15.65 -3.36 14.75
CA GLN A 187 -16.70 -3.54 15.74
C GLN A 187 -17.74 -4.56 15.28
N SER A 188 -18.40 -5.23 16.23
CA SER A 188 -19.47 -6.19 15.97
C SER A 188 -20.71 -5.83 16.79
N PRO A 189 -21.85 -5.48 16.16
CA PRO A 189 -22.06 -5.39 14.71
C PRO A 189 -21.25 -4.24 14.08
N PRO A 190 -20.86 -4.35 12.79
CA PRO A 190 -20.16 -3.27 12.11
C PRO A 190 -21.09 -2.08 11.87
N ALA A 191 -20.57 -0.87 12.04
CA ALA A 191 -21.24 0.37 11.67
C ALA A 191 -20.71 0.89 10.31
N ALA A 192 -21.55 1.60 9.56
CA ALA A 192 -21.17 2.14 8.24
C ALA A 192 -20.13 3.26 8.33
N ASP A 193 -20.04 3.93 9.47
CA ASP A 193 -19.07 4.97 9.80
C ASP A 193 -17.83 4.43 10.56
N ASP A 194 -17.78 3.13 10.89
CA ASP A 194 -16.57 2.53 11.48
C ASP A 194 -15.40 2.70 10.49
N PRO A 195 -14.31 3.41 10.86
CA PRO A 195 -13.20 3.66 9.95
C PRO A 195 -12.59 2.38 9.36
N ARG A 196 -12.60 1.25 10.09
CA ARG A 196 -12.10 -0.02 9.53
C ARG A 196 -12.96 -0.47 8.36
N VAL A 197 -14.27 -0.35 8.50
CA VAL A 197 -15.23 -0.68 7.43
C VAL A 197 -15.08 0.27 6.25
N VAL A 198 -14.96 1.57 6.53
CA VAL A 198 -14.83 2.62 5.51
C VAL A 198 -13.54 2.47 4.69
N PHE A 199 -12.42 2.09 5.32
CA PHE A 199 -11.09 2.15 4.69
C PHE A 199 -10.52 0.81 4.20
N VAL A 200 -11.10 -0.34 4.60
CA VAL A 200 -10.55 -1.68 4.25
C VAL A 200 -10.46 -1.91 2.74
N ALA A 201 -11.45 -1.43 1.98
CA ALA A 201 -11.57 -1.67 0.54
C ALA A 201 -11.45 -0.38 -0.30
N ARG A 202 -10.92 0.71 0.28
CA ARG A 202 -10.65 1.96 -0.45
C ARG A 202 -9.53 1.74 -1.47
N PRO A 203 -9.61 2.35 -2.66
CA PRO A 203 -8.65 2.13 -3.74
C PRO A 203 -7.35 2.93 -3.55
N TYR A 204 -6.68 2.74 -2.42
CA TYR A 204 -5.45 3.46 -2.03
C TYR A 204 -4.16 2.72 -2.39
N ARG A 205 -4.25 1.66 -3.18
CA ARG A 205 -3.11 0.98 -3.80
C ARG A 205 -3.04 1.35 -5.27
N TYR A 206 -1.90 1.84 -5.73
CA TYR A 206 -1.71 2.25 -7.12
C TYR A 206 -0.65 1.37 -7.79
N ILE A 207 -0.97 0.87 -8.98
CA ILE A 207 -0.14 -0.06 -9.74
C ILE A 207 -0.03 0.34 -11.20
N VAL A 208 1.15 0.11 -11.78
CA VAL A 208 1.38 0.06 -13.22
C VAL A 208 1.80 -1.35 -13.61
N GLN A 209 1.49 -1.75 -14.84
CA GLN A 209 1.80 -3.10 -15.37
C GLN A 209 1.31 -4.23 -14.43
N PRO A 210 0.01 -4.28 -14.10
CA PRO A 210 -0.54 -5.26 -13.15
C PRO A 210 -0.33 -6.72 -13.59
N ASP A 211 -0.12 -6.96 -14.88
CA ASP A 211 0.07 -8.27 -15.51
C ASP A 211 1.37 -8.96 -15.07
N ILE A 212 2.38 -8.19 -14.67
CA ILE A 212 3.64 -8.72 -14.13
C ILE A 212 3.65 -8.77 -12.60
N LEU A 213 2.71 -8.12 -11.91
CA LEU A 213 2.61 -8.04 -10.45
C LEU A 213 1.74 -9.17 -9.86
N THR A 214 2.05 -10.42 -10.20
CA THR A 214 1.15 -11.55 -9.93
C THR A 214 1.42 -12.28 -8.61
N ALA A 215 2.55 -12.02 -7.94
CA ALA A 215 2.99 -12.75 -6.76
C ALA A 215 2.13 -12.49 -5.51
N ASN A 216 1.65 -11.26 -5.31
CA ASN A 216 0.92 -10.85 -4.12
C ASN A 216 -0.31 -10.00 -4.48
N GLY A 217 -1.37 -10.11 -3.68
CA GLY A 217 -2.53 -9.22 -3.78
C GLY A 217 -3.41 -9.39 -5.01
N ARG A 218 -3.33 -10.54 -5.69
CA ARG A 218 -4.06 -10.78 -6.94
C ARG A 218 -5.57 -10.60 -6.80
N MET A 219 -6.13 -10.94 -5.64
CA MET A 219 -7.56 -10.73 -5.33
C MET A 219 -7.94 -9.24 -5.24
N GLN A 220 -7.08 -8.42 -4.63
CA GLN A 220 -7.23 -6.96 -4.60
C GLN A 220 -7.10 -6.37 -6.00
N THR A 221 -6.07 -6.78 -6.74
CA THR A 221 -5.84 -6.32 -8.11
C THR A 221 -7.06 -6.62 -8.98
N PHE A 222 -7.54 -7.87 -8.97
CA PHE A 222 -8.72 -8.25 -9.73
C PHE A 222 -9.95 -7.43 -9.37
N VAL A 223 -10.31 -7.33 -8.09
CA VAL A 223 -11.56 -6.64 -7.72
C VAL A 223 -11.50 -5.14 -8.02
N GLY A 224 -10.35 -4.49 -7.81
CA GLY A 224 -10.19 -3.08 -8.16
C GLY A 224 -10.31 -2.83 -9.67
N LEU A 225 -9.64 -3.66 -10.48
CA LEU A 225 -9.75 -3.58 -11.95
C LEU A 225 -11.17 -3.88 -12.42
N TYR A 226 -11.80 -4.93 -11.90
CA TYR A 226 -13.14 -5.34 -12.29
C TYR A 226 -14.17 -4.25 -11.97
N GLU A 227 -14.14 -3.66 -10.77
CA GLU A 227 -15.03 -2.56 -10.40
C GLU A 227 -14.83 -1.32 -11.27
N GLY A 228 -13.59 -0.92 -11.52
CA GLY A 228 -13.30 0.22 -12.38
C GLY A 228 -13.80 0.00 -13.82
N LEU A 229 -13.56 -1.20 -14.37
CA LEU A 229 -13.96 -1.53 -15.74
C LEU A 229 -15.47 -1.76 -15.89
N LEU A 230 -16.17 -2.18 -14.84
CA LEU A 230 -17.63 -2.33 -14.86
C LEU A 230 -18.36 -1.00 -15.07
N HIS A 231 -17.73 0.11 -14.72
CA HIS A 231 -18.29 1.44 -14.96
C HIS A 231 -18.26 1.81 -16.46
N ASP A 232 -17.26 1.35 -17.19
CA ASP A 232 -16.98 1.80 -18.57
C ASP A 232 -17.43 0.80 -19.65
N THR A 233 -17.81 -0.43 -19.25
CA THR A 233 -18.11 -1.49 -20.21
C THR A 233 -19.06 -2.56 -19.65
N ASN A 234 -19.49 -3.48 -20.52
CA ASN A 234 -20.35 -4.59 -20.10
C ASN A 234 -19.60 -5.60 -19.19
N PRO A 235 -20.32 -6.38 -18.36
CA PRO A 235 -19.71 -7.28 -17.38
C PRO A 235 -18.73 -8.32 -17.95
N GLN A 236 -19.00 -8.84 -19.14
CA GLN A 236 -18.16 -9.85 -19.80
C GLN A 236 -16.83 -9.24 -20.26
N ARG A 237 -16.87 -8.04 -20.85
CA ARG A 237 -15.66 -7.33 -21.27
C ARG A 237 -14.85 -6.84 -20.07
N ALA A 238 -15.51 -6.34 -19.02
CA ALA A 238 -14.86 -5.99 -17.75
C ALA A 238 -14.13 -7.20 -17.15
N LEU A 239 -14.80 -8.35 -17.11
CA LEU A 239 -14.23 -9.59 -16.63
C LEU A 239 -13.00 -10.03 -17.45
N SER A 240 -13.13 -10.09 -18.78
CA SER A 240 -12.02 -10.50 -19.66
C SER A 240 -10.80 -9.61 -19.43
N LYS A 241 -10.98 -8.29 -19.48
CA LYS A 241 -9.87 -7.34 -19.32
C LYS A 241 -9.28 -7.36 -17.90
N ALA A 242 -10.10 -7.53 -16.86
CA ALA A 242 -9.61 -7.70 -15.50
C ALA A 242 -8.79 -8.98 -15.33
N CYS A 243 -9.18 -10.09 -15.97
CA CYS A 243 -8.40 -11.33 -15.99
C CYS A 243 -7.05 -11.14 -16.67
N ASP A 244 -7.04 -10.55 -17.88
CA ASP A 244 -5.83 -10.30 -18.66
C ASP A 244 -4.84 -9.44 -17.87
N LEU A 245 -5.32 -8.31 -17.34
CA LEU A 245 -4.50 -7.38 -16.56
C LEU A 245 -4.03 -7.93 -15.20
N SER A 246 -4.71 -8.92 -14.62
CA SER A 246 -4.32 -9.49 -13.32
C SER A 246 -3.57 -10.82 -13.43
N GLY A 247 -3.29 -11.29 -14.65
CA GLY A 247 -2.69 -12.59 -14.90
C GLY A 247 -3.53 -13.75 -14.35
N LEU A 248 -4.87 -13.64 -14.46
CA LEU A 248 -5.82 -14.65 -14.02
C LEU A 248 -6.38 -15.45 -15.20
N LYS A 249 -6.56 -16.76 -14.99
CA LYS A 249 -7.34 -17.59 -15.91
C LYS A 249 -8.81 -17.17 -15.87
N THR A 250 -9.49 -17.20 -17.00
CA THR A 250 -10.91 -16.83 -17.14
C THR A 250 -11.79 -17.48 -16.09
N LYS A 251 -11.64 -18.80 -15.89
CA LYS A 251 -12.45 -19.53 -14.91
C LYS A 251 -12.30 -19.01 -13.48
N THR A 252 -11.07 -18.64 -13.08
CA THR A 252 -10.83 -18.03 -11.76
C THR A 252 -11.48 -16.65 -11.66
N GLY A 253 -11.41 -15.85 -12.72
CA GLY A 253 -12.07 -14.56 -12.76
C GLY A 253 -13.59 -14.66 -12.69
N GLU A 254 -14.20 -15.63 -13.36
CA GLU A 254 -15.64 -15.89 -13.26
C GLU A 254 -16.07 -16.19 -11.83
N ASP A 255 -15.32 -17.06 -11.14
CA ASP A 255 -15.55 -17.40 -9.74
C ASP A 255 -15.43 -16.17 -8.81
N TYR A 256 -14.45 -15.30 -9.08
CA TYR A 256 -14.25 -14.06 -8.34
C TYR A 256 -15.37 -13.06 -8.62
N ALA A 257 -15.74 -12.84 -9.87
CA ALA A 257 -16.87 -11.98 -10.26
C ALA A 257 -18.19 -12.49 -9.69
N GLN A 258 -18.37 -13.82 -9.59
CA GLN A 258 -19.53 -14.40 -8.90
C GLN A 258 -19.51 -14.10 -7.40
N SER A 259 -18.36 -14.26 -6.73
CA SER A 259 -18.21 -13.95 -5.30
C SER A 259 -18.50 -12.47 -5.02
N TYR A 260 -18.01 -11.56 -5.87
CA TYR A 260 -18.29 -10.13 -5.80
C TYR A 260 -19.80 -9.84 -5.88
N ARG A 261 -20.48 -10.42 -6.89
CA ARG A 261 -21.94 -10.25 -7.08
C ARG A 261 -22.74 -10.81 -5.92
N THR A 262 -22.36 -11.97 -5.37
CA THR A 262 -22.98 -12.54 -4.15
C THR A 262 -22.85 -11.56 -2.97
N GLY A 263 -21.66 -11.00 -2.77
CA GLY A 263 -21.39 -9.99 -1.75
C GLY A 263 -22.33 -8.80 -1.91
N ARG A 264 -22.32 -8.19 -3.10
CA ARG A 264 -23.13 -7.03 -3.47
C ARG A 264 -24.62 -7.26 -3.32
N LYS A 265 -25.14 -8.45 -3.66
CA LYS A 265 -26.54 -8.80 -3.44
C LYS A 265 -26.88 -8.92 -1.95
N SER A 266 -25.94 -9.41 -1.14
CA SER A 266 -26.20 -9.66 0.28
C SER A 266 -26.15 -8.40 1.14
N GLY A 267 -25.18 -7.51 0.91
CA GLY A 267 -24.87 -6.38 1.80
C GLY A 267 -24.46 -6.76 3.23
N LYS A 268 -24.27 -8.05 3.53
CA LYS A 268 -24.02 -8.56 4.88
C LYS A 268 -22.53 -8.49 5.23
N VAL A 269 -22.07 -7.34 5.74
CA VAL A 269 -20.67 -7.14 6.17
C VAL A 269 -20.32 -7.89 7.45
N VAL A 270 -21.27 -8.06 8.37
CA VAL A 270 -21.07 -8.70 9.69
C VAL A 270 -20.41 -10.09 9.61
N LYS A 271 -20.63 -10.85 8.53
CA LYS A 271 -20.05 -12.18 8.34
C LYS A 271 -18.53 -12.19 8.14
N PHE A 272 -17.92 -11.04 7.89
CA PHE A 272 -16.48 -10.88 7.69
C PHE A 272 -15.76 -10.24 8.88
N VAL A 273 -16.51 -9.79 9.90
CA VAL A 273 -15.95 -9.22 11.12
C VAL A 273 -15.39 -10.34 11.99
N GLY A 274 -14.25 -10.11 12.63
CA GLY A 274 -13.63 -11.09 13.54
C GLY A 274 -12.91 -12.25 12.83
N ALA A 275 -12.83 -12.24 11.50
CA ALA A 275 -12.10 -13.23 10.72
C ALA A 275 -11.06 -12.56 9.82
N LYS A 276 -9.84 -13.13 9.76
CA LYS A 276 -8.83 -12.72 8.77
C LYS A 276 -9.28 -13.19 7.39
N THR A 277 -9.27 -12.30 6.42
CA THR A 277 -9.72 -12.60 5.06
C THR A 277 -8.55 -12.91 4.13
N SER A 278 -7.90 -14.06 4.35
CA SER A 278 -6.83 -14.55 3.45
C SER A 278 -7.36 -15.36 2.27
N ASN A 279 -8.62 -15.81 2.31
CA ASN A 279 -9.26 -16.51 1.21
C ASN A 279 -9.72 -15.52 0.11
N PRO A 280 -9.31 -15.71 -1.16
CA PRO A 280 -9.66 -14.79 -2.23
C PRO A 280 -11.15 -14.59 -2.47
N LYS A 281 -11.95 -15.66 -2.46
CA LYS A 281 -13.40 -15.57 -2.71
C LYS A 281 -14.09 -14.83 -1.58
N ALA A 282 -13.75 -15.14 -0.33
CA ALA A 282 -14.29 -14.45 0.84
C ALA A 282 -13.92 -12.96 0.84
N TYR A 283 -12.68 -12.60 0.48
CA TYR A 283 -12.25 -11.21 0.38
C TYR A 283 -13.05 -10.44 -0.67
N ILE A 284 -13.21 -11.02 -1.86
CA ILE A 284 -13.91 -10.37 -2.97
C ILE A 284 -15.41 -10.25 -2.66
N GLU A 285 -16.00 -11.25 -2.00
CA GLU A 285 -17.37 -11.18 -1.50
C GLU A 285 -17.54 -10.10 -0.42
N MET A 286 -16.54 -9.91 0.46
CA MET A 286 -16.52 -8.82 1.43
C MET A 286 -16.51 -7.46 0.73
N VAL A 287 -15.63 -7.26 -0.25
CA VAL A 287 -15.58 -6.02 -1.03
C VAL A 287 -16.93 -5.75 -1.72
N GLY A 288 -17.56 -6.78 -2.30
CA GLY A 288 -18.90 -6.66 -2.87
C GLY A 288 -19.96 -6.25 -1.85
N ALA A 289 -19.95 -6.85 -0.65
CA ALA A 289 -20.91 -6.54 0.42
C ALA A 289 -20.74 -5.13 1.00
N LEU A 290 -19.52 -4.60 1.01
CA LEU A 290 -19.23 -3.25 1.49
C LEU A 290 -19.89 -2.17 0.63
N ARG A 291 -20.10 -2.39 -0.68
CA ARG A 291 -20.65 -1.37 -1.58
C ARG A 291 -22.06 -0.92 -1.17
N PRO A 292 -23.09 -1.79 -1.14
CA PRO A 292 -24.41 -1.38 -0.69
C PRO A 292 -24.46 -1.03 0.81
N PHE A 293 -23.55 -1.57 1.62
CA PHE A 293 -23.49 -1.27 3.06
C PHE A 293 -23.02 0.16 3.36
N LEU A 294 -22.14 0.70 2.51
CA LEU A 294 -21.59 2.06 2.64
C LEU A 294 -22.36 3.10 1.82
N THR A 295 -23.25 2.68 0.92
CA THR A 295 -24.10 3.60 0.16
C THR A 295 -25.34 3.98 0.98
N PRO A 296 -25.62 5.27 1.19
CA PRO A 296 -26.86 5.71 1.83
C PRO A 296 -28.09 5.25 1.05
N ALA A 297 -29.18 4.91 1.74
CA ALA A 297 -30.43 4.44 1.11
C ALA A 297 -31.04 5.44 0.10
N SER A 298 -30.65 6.71 0.14
CA SER A 298 -31.12 7.78 -0.75
C SER A 298 -30.54 7.73 -2.17
N ASP A 299 -29.45 6.98 -2.42
CA ASP A 299 -28.81 6.91 -3.74
C ASP A 299 -29.31 5.72 -4.60
N VAL A 300 -30.17 4.86 -4.06
CA VAL A 300 -30.63 3.65 -4.74
C VAL A 300 -31.75 3.93 -5.76
N SER A 301 -32.44 5.07 -5.67
CA SER A 301 -33.57 5.41 -6.56
C SER A 301 -33.17 6.03 -7.90
N ALA A 302 -31.88 6.26 -8.16
CA ALA A 302 -31.41 6.93 -9.38
C ALA A 302 -30.71 6.00 -10.39
N ALA A 303 -30.48 4.72 -10.06
CA ALA A 303 -29.67 3.81 -10.88
C ALA A 303 -30.47 2.71 -11.60
N ASP A 304 -31.80 2.64 -11.41
CA ASP A 304 -32.70 1.70 -12.10
C ASP A 304 -33.61 2.42 -13.12
N GLY A 305 -33.17 3.57 -13.64
CA GLY A 305 -33.82 4.32 -14.74
C GLY A 305 -33.08 4.16 -16.06
#